data_AF-A0A6B3EGK4-F1
#
_entry.id   AF-A0A6B3EGK4-F1
#
_cell.length_a   1.000
_cell.length_b   1.000
_cell.length_c   1.000
_cell.angle_alpha   90.00
_cell.angle_beta   90.00
_cell.angle_gamma   90.00
#
_symmetry.space_group_name_H-M   'P 1'
#
loop_
_entity.id
_entity.type
_entity.pdbx_description
1 polymer ?
#
loop_
_entity_poly.entity_id
_entity_poly.type
_entity_poly.pdbx_seq_one_letter_code
_entity_poly.pdbx_strand_id
1 'polypeptide(L)' 'MADTERPARKGGRTHSGQVLRTEQLTPHMVRVVFGGEGLSEFAADEYTDHYIKLMFPREGVTYPEPFDMARVRADFPRE' A
#
# COMPACT_ATOMS: atom_id res chain seq x y z
N MET A 1 29.54 -9.46 -19.37
CA MET A 1 28.13 -9.21 -19.03
C MET A 1 28.09 -9.01 -17.53
N ALA A 2 27.95 -7.77 -17.07
CA ALA A 2 27.82 -7.51 -15.64
C ALA A 2 26.43 -7.96 -15.20
N ASP A 3 26.40 -8.94 -14.31
CA ASP A 3 25.19 -9.43 -13.67
C ASP A 3 24.72 -8.36 -12.68
N THR A 4 23.76 -7.54 -13.08
CA THR A 4 23.20 -6.51 -12.22
C THR A 4 22.17 -7.17 -11.31
N GLU A 5 22.64 -7.87 -10.27
CA GLU A 5 21.79 -8.39 -9.22
C GLU A 5 21.08 -7.21 -8.55
N ARG A 6 19.80 -7.00 -8.89
CA ARG A 6 18.99 -5.96 -8.27
C ARG A 6 18.87 -6.30 -6.78
N PRO A 7 19.29 -5.42 -5.87
CA PRO A 7 19.21 -5.72 -4.44
C PRO A 7 17.76 -6.06 -4.09
N ALA A 8 17.58 -7.18 -3.38
CA ALA A 8 16.28 -7.61 -2.89
C ALA A 8 15.68 -6.47 -2.05
N ARG A 9 14.68 -5.78 -2.59
CA ARG A 9 13.98 -4.71 -1.87
C ARG A 9 13.27 -5.36 -0.68
N LYS A 10 13.82 -5.15 0.51
CA LYS A 10 13.13 -5.42 1.77
C LYS A 10 11.78 -4.70 1.70
N GLY A 11 10.69 -5.46 1.79
CA GLY A 11 9.33 -4.90 1.68
C GLY A 11 9.18 -3.75 2.67
N GLY A 12 8.80 -2.57 2.16
CA GLY A 12 8.49 -1.44 3.03
C GLY A 12 7.35 -1.80 3.97
N ARG A 13 7.35 -1.25 5.18
CA ARG A 13 6.27 -1.47 6.15
C ARG A 13 4.93 -1.06 5.53
N THR A 14 3.98 -1.98 5.48
CA THR A 14 2.60 -1.67 5.11
C THR A 14 1.90 -1.08 6.33
N HIS A 15 1.10 -0.04 6.10
CA HIS A 15 0.20 0.53 7.10
C HIS A 15 -1.25 0.21 6.75
N SER A 16 -2.07 -0.10 7.75
CA SER A 16 -3.51 -0.27 7.57
C SER A 16 -4.21 1.07 7.78
N GLY A 17 -4.97 1.52 6.78
CA GLY A 17 -5.73 2.76 6.82
C GLY A 17 -7.22 2.49 6.74
N GLN A 18 -8.00 3.28 7.47
CA GLN A 18 -9.47 3.28 7.40
C GLN A 18 -9.94 4.44 6.51
N VAL A 19 -10.92 4.18 5.66
CA VAL A 19 -11.58 5.25 4.89
C VAL A 19 -12.54 5.99 5.82
N LEU A 20 -12.24 7.25 6.11
CA LEU A 20 -13.06 8.10 6.96
C LEU A 20 -14.12 8.87 6.17
N ARG A 21 -13.78 9.28 4.94
CA ARG A 21 -14.68 10.04 4.06
C ARG A 21 -14.35 9.81 2.59
N THR A 22 -15.39 9.83 1.77
CA THR A 22 -15.31 9.86 0.30
C THR A 22 -16.15 11.01 -0.23
N GLU A 23 -15.64 11.75 -1.21
CA GLU A 23 -16.31 12.91 -1.81
C GLU A 23 -16.03 12.96 -3.31
N GLN A 24 -17.08 13.02 -4.13
CA GLN A 24 -16.97 13.27 -5.56
C GLN A 24 -16.78 14.79 -5.79
N LEU A 25 -15.62 15.22 -6.27
CA LEU A 25 -15.31 16.63 -6.51
C LEU A 25 -15.75 17.10 -7.90
N THR A 26 -15.58 16.24 -8.89
CA THR A 26 -15.99 16.42 -10.29
C THR A 26 -16.44 15.08 -10.85
N PRO A 27 -17.04 14.97 -12.05
CA PRO A 27 -17.44 13.67 -12.61
C PRO A 27 -16.33 12.61 -12.70
N HIS A 28 -15.05 13.03 -12.73
CA HIS A 28 -13.90 12.14 -12.87
C HIS A 28 -12.90 12.23 -11.71
N MET A 29 -13.23 12.93 -10.63
CA MET A 29 -12.33 13.08 -9.48
C MET A 29 -13.05 12.79 -8.17
N VAL A 30 -12.48 11.85 -7.40
CA VAL A 30 -12.92 11.49 -6.06
C VAL A 30 -11.81 11.80 -5.07
N ARG A 31 -12.15 12.46 -3.97
CA ARG A 31 -11.30 12.61 -2.80
C ARG A 31 -11.66 11.53 -1.79
N VAL A 32 -10.63 10.82 -1.31
CA VAL A 32 -10.75 9.84 -0.23
C VAL A 32 -9.88 10.32 0.93
N VAL A 33 -10.44 10.33 2.14
CA VAL A 33 -9.72 10.69 3.37
C VAL A 33 -9.45 9.41 4.15
N PHE A 34 -8.17 9.11 4.37
CA PHE A 34 -7.71 7.97 5.16
C PHE A 34 -7.32 8.40 6.58
N GLY A 35 -7.51 7.51 7.55
CA GLY A 35 -7.10 7.72 8.94
C GLY A 35 -7.09 6.41 9.75
N GLY A 36 -7.23 6.53 11.07
CA GLY A 36 -7.25 5.40 12.00
C GLY A 36 -5.89 5.06 12.61
N GLU A 37 -5.91 4.25 13.67
CA GLU A 37 -4.73 3.89 14.49
C GLU A 37 -3.58 3.26 13.68
N GLY A 38 -3.87 2.51 12.61
CA GLY A 38 -2.84 1.89 11.78
C GLY A 38 -2.00 2.89 10.95
N LEU A 39 -2.42 4.15 10.89
CA LEU A 39 -1.66 5.26 10.30
C LEU A 39 -0.99 6.17 11.35
N SER A 40 -1.08 5.86 12.65
CA SER A 40 -0.49 6.67 13.73
C SER A 40 1.01 6.91 13.56
N GLU A 41 1.73 5.91 13.03
CA GLU A 41 3.16 5.98 12.76
C GLU A 41 3.48 6.27 11.28
N PHE A 42 2.49 6.64 10.46
CA PHE A 42 2.70 7.07 9.09
C PHE A 42 2.91 8.58 9.04
N ALA A 43 4.04 9.02 8.48
CA ALA A 43 4.35 10.43 8.28
C ALA A 43 4.75 10.68 6.82
N ALA A 44 4.17 11.71 6.20
CA ALA A 44 4.75 12.34 5.03
C ALA A 44 5.83 13.32 5.53
N ASP A 45 7.05 13.18 5.05
CA ASP A 45 8.18 14.03 5.47
C ASP A 45 8.09 15.44 4.84
N GLU A 46 9.13 16.25 4.97
CA GLU A 46 9.19 17.67 4.58
C GLU A 46 8.81 17.95 3.11
N TYR A 47 8.99 16.97 2.21
CA TYR A 47 8.76 17.13 0.79
C TYR A 47 7.32 16.83 0.35
N THR A 48 6.83 17.56 -0.64
CA THR A 48 5.45 17.46 -1.13
C THR A 48 5.27 16.45 -2.27
N ASP A 49 6.36 15.84 -2.76
CA ASP A 49 6.35 14.84 -3.84
C ASP A 49 6.32 13.39 -3.33
N HIS A 50 6.08 13.18 -2.03
CA HIS A 50 5.89 11.85 -1.46
C HIS A 50 4.73 11.12 -2.14
N TYR A 51 5.05 9.98 -2.75
CA TYR A 51 4.05 9.06 -3.27
C TYR A 51 3.94 7.85 -2.36
N ILE A 52 2.71 7.40 -2.13
CA ILE A 52 2.42 6.13 -1.47
C ILE A 52 1.80 5.15 -2.46
N LYS A 53 1.89 3.86 -2.13
CA LYS A 53 1.16 2.81 -2.85
C LYS A 53 0.01 2.35 -1.99
N LEU A 54 -1.21 2.53 -2.52
CA LEU A 54 -2.40 1.93 -1.94
C LEU A 54 -2.51 0.48 -2.42
N MET A 55 -2.76 -0.42 -1.49
CA MET A 55 -2.91 -1.84 -1.74
C MET A 55 -4.30 -2.25 -1.27
N PHE A 56 -5.08 -2.85 -2.16
CA PHE A 56 -6.41 -3.35 -1.87
C PHE A 56 -6.39 -4.87 -1.96
N PRO A 57 -6.59 -5.59 -0.84
CA PRO A 57 -6.76 -7.04 -0.86
C PRO A 57 -7.89 -7.43 -1.81
N ARG A 58 -7.72 -8.52 -2.57
CA ARG A 58 -8.82 -9.09 -3.35
C ARG A 58 -9.90 -9.63 -2.41
N GLU A 59 -11.15 -9.37 -2.75
CA GLU A 59 -12.29 -9.94 -2.04
C GLU A 59 -12.22 -11.48 -2.03
N GLY A 60 -12.54 -12.10 -0.89
CA GLY A 60 -12.52 -13.55 -0.72
C GLY A 60 -11.12 -14.17 -0.55
N VAL A 61 -10.05 -13.39 -0.60
CA VAL A 61 -8.67 -13.89 -0.37
C VAL A 61 -8.20 -13.52 1.03
N THR A 62 -7.85 -14.52 1.83
CA THR A 62 -7.19 -14.31 3.12
C THR A 62 -5.70 -14.18 2.92
N TYR A 63 -5.16 -12.97 3.11
CA TYR A 63 -3.73 -12.70 3.04
C TYR A 63 -3.06 -12.89 4.41
N PRO A 64 -1.76 -13.20 4.44
CA PRO A 64 -1.00 -13.28 5.68
C PRO A 64 -0.91 -11.90 6.34
N GLU A 65 -1.00 -11.88 7.67
CA GLU A 65 -0.71 -10.71 8.49
C GLU A 65 0.67 -10.84 9.16
N PRO A 66 1.48 -9.76 9.19
CA PRO A 66 1.23 -8.45 8.58
C PRO A 66 1.21 -8.51 7.04
N PHE A 67 0.37 -7.70 6.40
CA PHE A 67 0.25 -7.63 4.94
C PHE A 67 1.59 -7.32 4.26
N ASP A 68 2.23 -8.37 3.73
CA ASP A 68 3.56 -8.31 3.11
C ASP A 68 3.51 -8.76 1.65
N MET A 69 3.71 -7.82 0.73
CA MET A 69 3.71 -8.07 -0.71
C MET A 69 4.78 -9.06 -1.19
N ALA A 70 5.93 -9.15 -0.50
CA ALA A 70 6.95 -10.14 -0.84
C ALA A 70 6.45 -11.55 -0.57
N ARG A 71 5.83 -11.75 0.60
CA ARG A 71 5.21 -13.03 0.97
C ARG A 71 4.02 -13.38 0.08
N VAL A 72 3.15 -12.41 -0.19
CA VAL A 72 2.01 -12.61 -1.10
C VAL A 72 2.48 -13.08 -2.47
N ARG A 73 3.55 -12.49 -3.01
CA ARG A 73 4.09 -12.90 -4.33
C ARG A 73 4.75 -14.27 -4.35
N ALA A 74 5.24 -14.75 -3.20
CA ALA A 74 5.88 -16.05 -3.07
C ALA A 74 4.84 -17.17 -2.86
N ASP A 75 3.83 -16.90 -2.03
CA ASP A 75 2.92 -17.93 -1.52
C ASP A 75 1.61 -18.03 -2.32
N PHE A 76 1.21 -16.99 -3.06
CA PHE A 76 -0.08 -16.95 -3.76
C PHE A 76 0.07 -17.10 -5.27
N PRO A 77 -0.89 -17.75 -5.94
CA PRO A 77 -0.98 -17.76 -7.40
C PRO A 77 -1.02 -16.34 -7.98
N ARG A 78 -0.46 -16.18 -9.19
CA ARG A 78 -0.42 -14.88 -9.88
C ARG A 78 -1.69 -14.56 -10.68
N GLU A 79 -2.63 -15.50 -10.74
CA GLU A 79 -3.85 -15.46 -11.55
C GLU A 79 -5.07 -14.89 -10.79
#